data_AF-A0A8T2WFW9-F1
#
_entry.id   AF-A0A8T2WFW9-F1
#
_cell.length_a   1.000
_cell.length_b   1.000
_cell.length_c   1.000
_cell.angle_alpha   90.00
_cell.angle_beta   90.00
_cell.angle_gamma   90.00
#
_symmetry.space_group_name_H-M   'P 1'
#
loop_
_entity.id
_entity.type
_entity.pdbx_description
1 polymer ?
#
loop_
_entity_poly.entity_id
_entity_poly.type
_entity_poly.pdbx_seq_one_letter_code
_entity_poly.pdbx_strand_id
1 'polypeptide(L)'
;MTVTDEPGYYEDGNFGIRLENVLIVKEADTKFNFGDKGYLSFEHKTWAPYQTKMIDLTLLGPEEINWHNSYHGRCRDILAPYLDESEVAWLNKATELIGV
;
A
#
# COMPACT_ATOMS: atom_id res chain seq x y z
N MET A 1 3.95 11.43 -14.68
CA MET A 1 4.18 10.10 -15.29
C MET A 1 3.40 9.06 -14.50
N THR A 2 2.82 8.06 -15.14
CA THR A 2 2.11 6.96 -14.47
C THR A 2 2.86 5.67 -14.73
N VAL A 3 3.09 4.87 -13.69
CA VAL A 3 3.85 3.62 -13.73
C VAL A 3 3.17 2.57 -12.85
N THR A 4 3.51 1.31 -13.09
CA THR A 4 3.20 0.20 -12.17
C THR A 4 4.38 -0.04 -11.23
N ASP A 5 4.09 -0.38 -9.98
CA ASP A 5 5.02 -0.94 -9.01
C ASP A 5 4.53 -2.36 -8.68
N GLU A 6 5.25 -3.36 -9.19
CA GLU A 6 4.73 -4.72 -9.35
C GLU A 6 5.72 -5.87 -9.04
N PRO A 7 6.47 -5.83 -7.92
CA PRO A 7 7.37 -6.92 -7.56
C PRO A 7 6.63 -8.25 -7.43
N GLY A 8 7.31 -9.34 -7.81
CA GLY A 8 6.76 -10.69 -7.75
C GLY A 8 7.81 -11.80 -7.63
N TYR A 9 7.33 -12.97 -7.21
CA TYR A 9 8.08 -14.21 -7.07
C TYR A 9 7.26 -15.37 -7.61
N TYR A 10 7.91 -16.31 -8.30
CA TYR A 10 7.25 -17.46 -8.92
C TYR A 10 8.07 -18.72 -8.66
N GLU A 11 7.42 -19.73 -8.09
CA GLU A 11 7.97 -21.07 -7.85
C GLU A 11 7.34 -22.05 -8.83
N ASP A 12 8.14 -22.56 -9.77
CA ASP A 12 7.67 -23.45 -10.84
C ASP A 12 7.00 -24.71 -10.27
N GLY A 13 5.82 -25.03 -10.81
CA GLY A 13 5.03 -26.18 -10.37
C GLY A 13 4.37 -26.02 -8.99
N ASN A 14 4.46 -24.83 -8.37
CA ASN A 14 3.91 -24.58 -7.05
C ASN A 14 3.03 -23.33 -7.02
N PHE A 15 3.58 -22.16 -6.66
CA PHE A 15 2.81 -20.93 -6.47
C PHE A 15 3.51 -19.70 -7.05
N GLY A 16 2.78 -18.59 -7.17
CA GLY A 16 3.32 -17.29 -7.55
C GLY A 16 2.65 -16.17 -6.78
N ILE A 17 3.38 -15.09 -6.58
CA ILE A 17 2.94 -13.90 -5.88
C ILE A 17 3.37 -12.68 -6.69
N ARG A 18 2.45 -11.73 -6.89
CA ARG A 18 2.75 -10.39 -7.40
C ARG A 18 1.92 -9.38 -6.62
N LEU A 19 2.55 -8.30 -6.18
CA LEU A 19 1.89 -7.19 -5.52
C LEU A 19 1.99 -5.98 -6.45
N GLU A 20 0.86 -5.52 -6.99
CA GLU A 20 0.85 -4.52 -8.05
C GLU A 20 -0.01 -3.31 -7.68
N ASN A 21 0.60 -2.11 -7.77
CA ASN A 21 -0.09 -0.83 -7.65
C ASN A 21 0.21 0.05 -8.86
N VAL A 22 -0.78 0.84 -9.27
CA VAL A 22 -0.57 1.97 -10.18
C VAL A 22 -0.17 3.20 -9.36
N LEU A 23 0.96 3.80 -9.71
CA LEU A 23 1.53 4.97 -9.05
C LEU A 23 1.67 6.15 -10.01
N ILE A 24 1.51 7.36 -9.48
CA ILE A 24 1.73 8.61 -10.19
C ILE A 24 2.98 9.28 -9.62
N VAL A 25 3.95 9.60 -10.47
CA VAL A 25 5.12 10.41 -10.09
C VAL A 25 4.68 11.85 -9.91
N LYS A 26 4.96 12.43 -8.74
CA LYS A 26 4.70 13.84 -8.40
C LYS A 26 5.88 14.48 -7.68
N GLU A 27 5.86 15.80 -7.56
CA GLU A 27 6.79 16.53 -6.71
C GLU A 27 6.61 16.13 -5.24
N ALA A 28 7.73 15.90 -4.54
CA ALA A 28 7.76 15.62 -3.12
C ALA A 28 7.85 16.93 -2.33
N ASP A 29 7.09 17.00 -1.24
CA ASP A 29 7.21 18.08 -0.26
C ASP A 29 8.31 17.72 0.75
N THR A 30 9.50 18.30 0.56
CA THR A 30 10.66 18.07 1.42
C THR A 30 11.11 19.36 2.08
N LYS A 31 11.48 19.28 3.37
CA LYS A 31 11.93 20.43 4.16
C LYS A 31 13.11 21.20 3.54
N PHE A 32 13.96 20.51 2.80
CA PHE A 32 15.16 21.07 2.18
C PHE A 32 15.16 20.82 0.68
N ASN A 33 15.81 21.71 -0.09
CA ASN A 33 15.97 21.58 -1.54
C ASN A 33 17.42 21.88 -1.92
N PHE A 34 18.13 20.87 -2.45
CA PHE A 34 19.52 21.03 -2.85
C PHE A 34 19.63 21.52 -4.30
N GLY A 35 20.14 22.74 -4.48
CA GLY A 35 20.39 23.32 -5.80
C GLY A 35 19.12 23.54 -6.62
N ASP A 36 18.00 23.83 -5.96
CA ASP A 36 16.69 24.11 -6.55
C ASP A 36 16.17 23.03 -7.52
N LYS A 37 16.62 21.79 -7.35
CA LYS A 37 16.26 20.67 -8.25
C LYS A 37 14.90 20.06 -7.95
N GLY A 38 14.42 20.19 -6.71
CA GLY A 38 13.24 19.49 -6.23
C GLY A 38 13.47 17.99 -6.07
N TYR A 39 12.52 17.33 -5.41
CA TYR A 39 12.50 15.88 -5.21
C TYR A 39 11.17 15.33 -5.74
N LEU A 40 11.13 14.04 -6.03
CA LEU A 40 9.93 13.36 -6.51
C LEU A 40 9.48 12.29 -5.51
N SER A 41 8.19 12.03 -5.50
CA SER A 41 7.55 10.95 -4.72
C SER A 41 6.45 10.29 -5.54
N PHE A 42 5.90 9.20 -5.00
CA PHE A 42 4.77 8.51 -5.59
C PHE A 42 3.46 8.86 -4.89
N GLU A 43 2.40 8.92 -5.69
CA GLU A 43 1.02 8.92 -5.21
C GLU A 43 0.31 7.65 -5.68
N HIS A 44 -0.37 6.98 -4.76
CA HIS A 44 -1.15 5.77 -5.06
C HIS A 44 -2.40 6.13 -5.86
N LYS A 45 -2.61 5.40 -6.96
CA LYS A 45 -3.91 5.36 -7.66
C LYS A 45 -4.71 4.12 -7.28
N THR A 46 -4.04 3.00 -7.04
CA THR A 46 -4.65 1.76 -6.57
C THR A 46 -4.87 1.81 -5.05
N TRP A 47 -6.11 1.55 -4.63
CA TRP A 47 -6.49 1.39 -3.22
C TRP A 47 -7.18 0.04 -3.05
N ALA A 48 -6.41 -0.95 -2.60
CA ALA A 48 -6.88 -2.30 -2.32
C ALA A 48 -6.09 -2.88 -1.14
N PRO A 49 -6.74 -3.42 -0.09
CA PRO A 49 -6.03 -3.95 1.07
C PRO A 49 -5.05 -5.09 0.72
N TYR A 50 -3.88 -5.09 1.36
CA TYR A 50 -2.97 -6.23 1.33
C TYR A 50 -3.50 -7.36 2.22
N GLN A 51 -3.33 -8.61 1.78
CA GLN A 51 -3.78 -9.77 2.56
C GLN A 51 -2.81 -10.08 3.71
N THR A 52 -3.12 -9.60 4.91
CA THR A 52 -2.26 -9.73 6.12
C THR A 52 -1.89 -11.17 6.48
N LYS A 53 -2.74 -12.15 6.15
CA LYS A 53 -2.45 -13.59 6.35
C LYS A 53 -1.23 -14.09 5.55
N MET A 54 -0.80 -13.36 4.52
CA MET A 54 0.34 -13.71 3.67
C MET A 54 1.62 -12.98 4.08
N ILE A 55 1.60 -12.22 5.17
CA ILE A 55 2.71 -11.39 5.60
C ILE A 55 3.39 -12.04 6.81
N ASP A 56 4.68 -12.34 6.69
CA ASP A 56 5.51 -12.68 7.83
C ASP A 56 5.97 -11.39 8.53
N LEU A 57 5.33 -11.07 9.66
CA LEU A 57 5.60 -9.86 10.42
C LEU A 57 7.03 -9.80 10.99
N THR A 58 7.73 -10.94 11.10
CA THR A 58 9.10 -10.96 11.60
C THR A 58 10.11 -10.36 10.62
N LEU A 59 9.73 -10.26 9.35
CA LEU A 59 10.55 -9.66 8.29
C LEU A 59 10.34 -8.15 8.16
N LEU A 60 9.33 -7.58 8.83
CA LEU A 60 8.99 -6.16 8.69
C LEU A 60 9.61 -5.31 9.80
N GLY A 61 10.18 -4.18 9.39
CA GLY A 61 10.60 -3.12 10.28
C GLY A 61 9.44 -2.25 10.78
N PRO A 62 9.67 -1.42 11.82
CA PRO A 62 8.63 -0.53 12.36
C PRO A 62 8.05 0.45 11.32
N GLU A 63 8.88 0.96 10.41
CA GLU A 63 8.44 1.88 9.36
C GLU A 63 7.51 1.20 8.34
N GLU A 64 7.76 -0.07 8.01
CA GLU A 64 6.95 -0.84 7.07
C GLU A 64 5.59 -1.22 7.69
N ILE A 65 5.57 -1.58 8.97
CA ILE A 65 4.33 -1.78 9.74
C ILE A 65 3.50 -0.49 9.75
N ASN A 66 4.12 0.64 10.05
CA ASN A 66 3.45 1.94 10.05
C ASN A 66 2.94 2.34 8.66
N TRP A 67 3.72 2.07 7.61
CA TRP A 67 3.32 2.30 6.22
C TRP A 67 2.10 1.44 5.87
N HIS A 68 2.14 0.14 6.16
CA HIS A 68 1.06 -0.79 5.91
C HIS A 68 -0.24 -0.35 6.60
N ASN A 69 -0.15 -0.04 7.91
CA ASN A 69 -1.30 0.40 8.71
C ASN A 69 -1.88 1.73 8.19
N SER A 70 -1.03 2.65 7.76
CA SER A 70 -1.46 3.93 7.16
C SER A 70 -2.14 3.72 5.81
N TYR A 71 -1.59 2.86 4.95
CA TYR A 71 -2.18 2.51 3.66
C TYR A 71 -3.56 1.84 3.83
N HIS A 72 -3.67 0.91 4.79
CA HIS A 72 -4.94 0.24 5.14
C HIS A 72 -5.97 1.20 5.71
N GLY A 73 -5.55 2.15 6.56
CA GLY A 73 -6.40 3.26 7.00
C GLY A 73 -6.93 4.07 5.81
N ARG A 74 -6.05 4.40 4.85
CA ARG A 74 -6.44 5.16 3.67
C ARG A 74 -7.38 4.39 2.74
N CYS A 75 -7.21 3.07 2.63
CA CYS A 75 -8.15 2.21 1.92
C CYS A 75 -9.56 2.33 2.51
N ARG A 76 -9.71 2.29 3.84
CA ARG A 76 -11.02 2.50 4.49
C ARG A 76 -11.63 3.83 4.13
N ASP A 77 -10.87 4.91 4.31
CA ASP A 77 -11.37 6.27 4.08
C ASP A 77 -11.84 6.50 2.64
N ILE A 78 -11.10 5.94 1.67
CA ILE A 78 -11.39 6.13 0.25
C ILE A 78 -12.52 5.23 -0.23
N LEU A 79 -12.53 3.96 0.19
CA LEU A 79 -13.44 2.97 -0.38
C LEU A 79 -14.79 2.95 0.33
N ALA A 80 -14.84 3.11 1.66
CA ALA A 80 -16.06 2.97 2.44
C ALA A 80 -17.27 3.80 1.95
N PRO A 81 -17.11 5.04 1.42
CA PRO A 81 -18.23 5.81 0.89
C PRO A 81 -18.93 5.19 -0.33
N TYR A 82 -18.30 4.21 -0.99
CA TYR A 82 -18.80 3.57 -2.21
C TYR A 82 -19.29 2.14 -1.98
N LEU A 83 -19.27 1.66 -0.73
CA LEU A 83 -19.53 0.27 -0.37
C LEU A 83 -20.82 0.16 0.47
N ASP A 84 -21.47 -1.00 0.39
CA ASP A 84 -22.57 -1.33 1.29
C ASP A 84 -22.10 -1.76 2.68
N GLU A 85 -23.03 -1.98 3.61
CA GLU A 85 -22.72 -2.32 5.00
C GLU A 85 -21.90 -3.63 5.12
N SER A 86 -22.21 -4.63 4.31
CA SER A 86 -21.53 -5.92 4.34
C SER A 86 -20.11 -5.82 3.78
N GLU A 87 -19.93 -5.02 2.73
CA GLU A 87 -18.65 -4.71 2.11
C GLU A 87 -17.76 -3.86 3.02
N VAL A 88 -18.32 -2.88 3.73
CA VAL A 88 -17.62 -2.08 4.74
C VAL A 88 -17.18 -2.97 5.91
N ALA A 89 -18.03 -3.88 6.37
CA ALA A 89 -17.67 -4.82 7.42
C ALA A 89 -16.49 -5.72 6.99
N TRP A 90 -16.50 -6.19 5.74
CA TRP A 90 -15.37 -6.91 5.17
C TRP A 90 -14.11 -6.03 5.08
N LEU A 91 -14.23 -4.80 4.58
CA LEU A 91 -13.11 -3.89 4.40
C LEU A 91 -12.44 -3.57 5.74
N ASN A 92 -13.23 -3.32 6.79
CA ASN A 92 -12.72 -3.07 8.14
C ASN A 92 -11.89 -4.25 8.65
N LYS A 93 -12.38 -5.48 8.46
CA LYS A 93 -11.65 -6.70 8.83
C LYS A 93 -10.39 -6.89 7.98
N ALA A 94 -10.47 -6.65 6.68
CA ALA A 94 -9.34 -6.77 5.76
C ALA A 94 -8.25 -5.72 6.01
N THR A 95 -8.57 -4.66 6.77
CA THR A 95 -7.68 -3.53 7.03
C THR A 95 -7.23 -3.38 8.48
N GLU A 96 -7.47 -4.38 9.34
CA GLU A 96 -7.07 -4.37 10.74
C GLU A 96 -5.57 -4.07 10.92
N LEU A 97 -5.23 -3.38 12.01
CA LEU A 97 -3.85 -3.05 12.32
C LEU A 97 -3.03 -4.32 12.60
N ILE A 98 -1.80 -4.33 12.10
CA ILE A 98 -0.81 -5.36 12.39
C ILE A 98 0.31 -4.82 13.30
N GLY A 99 1.00 -5.73 14.00
CA GLY A 99 2.19 -5.39 14.78
C GLY A 99 1.94 -4.66 16.10
N VAL A 100 0.74 -4.82 16.69
CA VAL A 100 0.39 -4.35 18.05
C VAL A 100 0.79 -5.38 19.09
#